data_AF-A0A2S2PZ00-F1
#
_entry.id   AF-A0A2S2PZ00-F1
#
_cell.length_a   1.000
_cell.length_b   1.000
_cell.length_c   1.000
_cell.angle_alpha   90.00
_cell.angle_beta   90.00
_cell.angle_gamma   90.00
#
_symmetry.space_group_name_H-M   'P 1'
#
loop_
_entity.id
_entity.type
_entity.pdbx_description
1 polymer ?
#
loop_
_entity_poly.entity_id
_entity_poly.type
_entity_poly.pdbx_seq_one_letter_code
_entity_poly.pdbx_strand_id
1 'polypeptide(L)'
;MAHTNKIKALLSDLGRSTKRGVKKCPSCGTYNGTRTVVCKNCDLLLKPNNKRVSPSEVCSLLTSSSSRIFSYIMSENIDFNERGFVHFPGAKNKEINKLDTGICLVHSCGRSFDSNVLKCHESVLNTSIQSEPCKHVRSCFDCNTIGVSLKIDQQVLESFRVPQTVKQEVWSNFIDKKKPYLQRVSENIFVVRCKITTQNPLGYLHCIIGKYNRCFCCTTTLVTVDQMDQIPDLNTYFCCHYIACLSAIASSRYMVQDFEKNLNPFVSISTLSATIVQLDNLQSNKIFL
;
A
#
# COMPACT_ATOMS: atom_id res chain seq x y z
N MET A 1 19.90 41.60 -31.43
CA MET A 1 20.33 40.41 -32.22
C MET A 1 21.70 39.82 -31.79
N ALA A 2 22.53 40.51 -30.99
CA ALA A 2 23.85 40.00 -30.59
C ALA A 2 23.85 38.93 -29.46
N HIS A 3 22.81 38.88 -28.63
CA HIS A 3 22.78 38.01 -27.44
C HIS A 3 22.44 36.54 -27.74
N THR A 4 21.59 36.30 -28.75
CA THR A 4 21.19 34.96 -29.22
C THR A 4 22.34 34.22 -29.91
N ASN A 5 23.22 34.95 -30.60
CA ASN A 5 24.39 34.36 -31.27
C ASN A 5 25.47 33.92 -30.28
N LYS A 6 25.63 34.63 -29.15
CA LYS A 6 26.55 34.21 -28.07
C LYS A 6 26.11 32.92 -27.37
N ILE A 7 24.81 32.74 -27.16
CA ILE A 7 24.27 31.51 -26.57
C ILE A 7 24.44 30.32 -27.52
N LYS A 8 24.22 30.51 -28.83
CA LYS A 8 24.46 29.45 -29.83
C LYS A 8 25.92 29.02 -29.88
N ALA A 9 26.86 29.96 -29.76
CA ALA A 9 28.29 29.66 -29.72
C ALA A 9 28.74 28.96 -28.43
N LEU A 10 28.12 29.27 -27.28
CA LEU A 10 28.41 28.58 -26.01
C LEU A 10 27.89 27.14 -25.97
N LEU A 11 26.84 26.84 -26.73
CA LEU A 11 26.18 25.53 -26.73
C LEU A 11 26.55 24.67 -27.94
N SER A 12 27.41 25.14 -28.85
CA SER A 12 27.77 24.41 -30.07
C SER A 12 28.62 23.17 -29.81
N ASP A 13 29.37 23.15 -28.71
CA ASP A 13 30.20 22.01 -28.27
C ASP A 13 29.45 21.03 -27.35
N LEU A 14 28.20 21.34 -26.97
CA LEU A 14 27.34 20.37 -26.33
C LEU A 14 26.84 19.42 -27.42
N GLY A 15 27.55 18.30 -27.59
CA GLY A 15 27.21 17.27 -28.57
C GLY A 15 25.73 16.84 -28.54
N ARG A 16 25.31 16.10 -29.56
CA ARG A 16 23.90 15.71 -29.81
C ARG A 16 23.18 15.31 -28.51
N SER A 17 22.02 15.94 -28.24
CA SER A 17 21.22 15.69 -27.03
C SER A 17 21.04 14.18 -26.81
N THR A 18 21.76 13.64 -25.84
CA THR A 18 21.68 12.23 -25.47
C THR A 18 20.74 12.10 -24.30
N LYS A 19 19.92 11.03 -24.25
CA LYS A 19 19.14 10.69 -23.06
C LYS A 19 20.01 10.15 -21.91
N ARG A 20 21.33 10.41 -21.93
CA ARG A 20 22.28 10.00 -20.91
C ARG A 20 22.01 10.82 -19.65
N GLY A 21 21.97 10.17 -18.49
CA GLY A 21 21.78 10.85 -17.21
C GLY A 21 20.32 11.16 -16.84
N VAL A 22 19.36 10.85 -17.71
CA VAL A 22 17.92 10.98 -17.43
C VAL A 22 17.18 9.64 -17.59
N LYS A 23 16.15 9.41 -16.76
CA LYS A 23 15.25 8.25 -16.83
C LYS A 23 13.81 8.74 -16.93
N LYS A 24 12.99 8.04 -17.72
CA LYS A 24 11.58 8.35 -17.84
C LYS A 24 10.84 7.78 -16.62
N CYS A 25 10.00 8.59 -15.97
CA CYS A 25 9.13 8.10 -14.90
C CYS A 25 8.13 7.09 -15.49
N PRO A 26 8.00 5.89 -14.91
CA PRO A 26 7.07 4.90 -15.43
C PRO A 26 5.60 5.26 -15.16
N SER A 27 5.31 6.08 -14.14
CA SER A 27 3.94 6.51 -13.84
C SER A 27 3.46 7.68 -14.73
N CYS A 28 4.18 8.81 -14.74
CA CYS A 28 3.74 10.03 -15.44
C CYS A 28 4.53 10.38 -16.70
N GLY A 29 5.51 9.57 -17.10
CA GLY A 29 6.31 9.82 -18.30
C GLY A 29 7.31 10.98 -18.21
N THR A 30 7.37 11.70 -17.10
CA THR A 30 8.30 12.81 -16.87
C THR A 30 9.75 12.32 -16.87
N TYR A 31 10.65 13.00 -17.58
CA TYR A 31 12.09 12.72 -17.50
C TYR A 31 12.67 13.29 -16.21
N ASN A 32 13.29 12.41 -15.43
CA ASN A 32 13.93 12.70 -14.16
C ASN A 32 15.42 12.41 -14.25
N GLY A 33 16.23 13.01 -13.38
CA GLY A 33 17.65 12.65 -13.27
C GLY A 33 17.81 11.20 -12.85
N THR A 34 18.85 10.53 -13.34
CA THR A 34 19.21 9.15 -12.94
C THR A 34 19.46 9.02 -11.43
N ARG A 35 19.99 10.07 -10.80
CA ARG A 35 20.21 10.16 -9.34
C ARG A 35 18.93 10.41 -8.54
N THR A 36 17.86 10.90 -9.18
CA THR A 36 16.61 11.22 -8.48
C THR A 36 15.92 9.93 -8.01
N VAL A 37 15.65 9.85 -6.71
CA VAL A 37 14.98 8.72 -6.07
C VAL A 37 13.46 8.80 -6.17
N VAL A 38 12.91 9.98 -6.39
CA VAL A 38 11.47 10.26 -6.46
C VAL A 38 11.17 11.08 -7.71
N CYS A 39 10.01 10.88 -8.32
CA CYS A 39 9.60 11.62 -9.50
C CYS A 39 9.26 13.05 -9.12
N LYS A 40 9.88 14.01 -9.77
CA LYS A 40 9.65 15.45 -9.53
C LYS A 40 8.22 15.92 -9.81
N ASN A 41 7.40 15.11 -10.48
CA ASN A 41 6.05 15.50 -10.91
C ASN A 41 4.93 14.72 -10.22
N CYS A 42 5.18 13.47 -9.83
CA CYS A 42 4.12 12.59 -9.31
C CYS A 42 4.56 11.82 -8.05
N ASP A 43 5.67 12.24 -7.46
CA ASP A 43 6.28 11.68 -6.25
C ASP A 43 6.50 10.15 -6.23
N LEU A 44 6.44 9.52 -7.40
CA LEU A 44 6.72 8.09 -7.56
C LEU A 44 8.19 7.81 -7.27
N LEU A 45 8.50 6.86 -6.40
CA LEU A 45 9.87 6.38 -6.21
C LEU A 45 10.42 5.80 -7.54
N LEU A 46 11.49 6.40 -8.07
CA LEU A 46 12.07 6.07 -9.39
C LEU A 46 13.28 5.13 -9.33
N LYS A 47 13.76 4.77 -8.14
CA LYS A 47 14.74 3.70 -8.00
C LYS A 47 14.04 2.51 -7.36
N PRO A 48 14.15 1.31 -7.96
CA PRO A 48 14.02 0.11 -7.17
C PRO A 48 15.27 0.09 -6.30
N ASN A 49 15.11 0.12 -4.97
CA ASN A 49 15.96 -0.82 -4.26
C ASN A 49 15.53 -2.16 -4.85
N ASN A 50 16.41 -2.87 -5.55
CA ASN A 50 16.13 -4.22 -6.05
C ASN A 50 15.94 -5.24 -4.92
N LYS A 51 15.69 -4.77 -3.70
CA LYS A 51 14.61 -5.37 -2.96
C LYS A 51 13.32 -4.95 -3.67
N ARG A 52 12.93 -5.73 -4.70
CA ARG A 52 11.53 -6.19 -4.79
C ARG A 52 11.05 -6.24 -3.37
N VAL A 53 9.89 -5.68 -3.00
CA VAL A 53 9.41 -6.02 -1.66
C VAL A 53 9.42 -7.53 -1.66
N SER A 54 10.42 -8.11 -1.00
CA SER A 54 10.55 -9.53 -0.95
C SER A 54 9.29 -9.94 -0.21
N PRO A 55 8.92 -11.21 -0.20
CA PRO A 55 8.20 -11.70 0.95
C PRO A 55 9.10 -11.50 2.20
N SER A 56 9.35 -10.26 2.59
CA SER A 56 9.72 -9.93 3.93
C SER A 56 8.40 -10.05 4.65
N GLU A 57 8.35 -11.03 5.54
CA GLU A 57 7.21 -11.24 6.41
C GLU A 57 6.85 -9.96 7.16
N VAL A 58 7.78 -9.00 7.27
CA VAL A 58 7.65 -7.79 8.06
C VAL A 58 7.84 -6.53 7.22
N CYS A 59 7.00 -5.51 7.47
CA CYS A 59 7.14 -4.19 6.87
C CYS A 59 6.73 -3.11 7.87
N SER A 60 7.56 -2.09 8.09
CA SER A 60 7.24 -0.96 8.96
C SER A 60 6.13 -0.11 8.33
N LEU A 61 5.06 0.18 9.07
CA LEU A 61 4.03 1.10 8.61
C LEU A 61 4.47 2.56 8.81
N LEU A 62 4.00 3.43 7.92
CA LEU A 62 4.02 4.88 8.13
C LEU A 62 2.93 5.23 9.13
N THR A 63 3.30 5.50 10.37
CA THR A 63 2.42 5.88 11.48
C THR A 63 2.73 7.30 11.98
N SER A 64 1.88 7.83 12.87
CA SER A 64 2.20 9.07 13.59
C SER A 64 3.36 8.84 14.57
N SER A 65 4.11 9.90 14.88
CA SER A 65 5.41 9.91 15.58
C SER A 65 5.49 9.29 16.99
N SER A 66 4.37 8.86 17.59
CA SER A 66 4.34 8.35 18.96
C SER A 66 4.40 6.82 19.09
N SER A 67 4.29 6.08 17.99
CA SER A 67 4.41 4.62 18.01
C SER A 67 4.86 4.05 16.68
N ARG A 68 5.51 2.88 16.73
CA ARG A 68 5.89 2.12 15.54
C ARG A 68 5.04 0.87 15.42
N ILE A 69 4.48 0.67 14.24
CA ILE A 69 3.68 -0.51 13.92
C ILE A 69 4.32 -1.20 12.73
N PHE A 70 4.47 -2.51 12.82
CA PHE A 70 4.94 -3.35 11.74
C PHE A 70 3.81 -4.27 11.30
N SER A 71 3.61 -4.37 9.99
CA SER A 71 2.80 -5.41 9.39
C SER A 71 3.61 -6.70 9.39
N TYR A 72 3.02 -7.79 9.90
CA TYR A 72 3.55 -9.15 9.78
C TYR A 72 2.61 -10.01 8.93
N ILE A 73 3.12 -10.74 7.95
CA ILE A 73 2.36 -11.74 7.18
C ILE A 73 3.27 -12.82 6.61
N MET A 74 2.97 -14.08 6.91
CA MET A 74 3.57 -15.24 6.25
C MET A 74 2.89 -15.45 4.89
N SER A 75 3.48 -14.90 3.83
CA SER A 75 2.90 -14.94 2.48
C SER A 75 2.92 -16.31 1.81
N GLU A 76 3.71 -17.26 2.33
CA GLU A 76 3.77 -18.64 1.83
C GLU A 76 2.54 -19.47 2.24
N ASN A 77 1.80 -19.03 3.26
CA ASN A 77 0.58 -19.70 3.71
C ASN A 77 -0.63 -19.18 2.91
N ILE A 78 -1.26 -20.05 2.14
CA ILE A 78 -2.44 -19.76 1.28
C ILE A 78 -3.59 -19.15 2.10
N ASP A 79 -3.75 -19.57 3.36
CA ASP A 79 -4.83 -19.09 4.21
C ASP A 79 -4.50 -17.76 4.91
N PHE A 80 -3.22 -17.36 4.91
CA PHE A 80 -2.72 -16.18 5.61
C PHE A 80 -3.13 -16.13 7.09
N ASN A 81 -3.23 -17.29 7.74
CA ASN A 81 -3.58 -17.41 9.16
C ASN A 81 -2.48 -16.86 10.07
N GLU A 82 -1.23 -16.91 9.61
CA GLU A 82 -0.10 -16.28 10.28
C GLU A 82 0.11 -14.85 9.76
N ARG A 83 -0.76 -13.94 10.22
CA ARG A 83 -0.72 -12.51 9.92
C ARG A 83 -1.08 -11.68 11.14
N GLY A 84 -0.70 -10.41 11.11
CA GLY A 84 -1.14 -9.42 12.08
C GLY A 84 -0.16 -8.28 12.19
N PHE A 85 -0.07 -7.69 13.37
CA PHE A 85 0.76 -6.51 13.58
C PHE A 85 1.64 -6.66 14.81
N VAL A 86 2.78 -5.98 14.80
CA VAL A 86 3.62 -5.81 15.98
C VAL A 86 3.71 -4.33 16.29
N HIS A 87 3.41 -3.95 17.53
CA HIS A 87 3.35 -2.57 17.98
C HIS A 87 4.42 -2.30 19.05
N PHE A 88 5.22 -1.26 18.84
CA PHE A 88 6.19 -0.76 19.81
C PHE A 88 5.70 0.60 20.34
N PRO A 89 5.05 0.64 21.52
CA PRO A 89 4.62 1.89 22.13
C PRO A 89 5.84 2.71 22.57
N GLY A 90 5.81 4.03 22.38
CA GLY A 90 6.85 4.91 22.89
C GLY A 90 8.16 4.96 22.08
N ALA A 91 8.31 4.15 21.03
CA ALA A 91 9.40 4.24 20.08
C ALA A 91 9.29 5.53 19.23
N LYS A 92 9.84 6.64 19.72
CA LYS A 92 9.84 7.96 19.05
C LYS A 92 10.90 8.00 17.95
N ASN A 93 10.55 7.80 16.67
CA ASN A 93 11.38 8.01 15.44
C ASN A 93 12.82 7.45 15.41
N LYS A 94 13.37 6.98 16.52
CA LYS A 94 14.61 6.22 16.64
C LYS A 94 14.29 4.78 16.28
N GLU A 95 15.26 4.14 15.66
CA GLU A 95 15.22 2.73 15.30
C GLU A 95 14.80 1.90 16.53
N ILE A 96 14.00 0.85 16.30
CA ILE A 96 13.72 -0.10 17.37
C ILE A 96 14.98 -0.93 17.62
N ASN A 97 15.26 -1.20 18.88
CA ASN A 97 16.39 -2.00 19.31
C ASN A 97 15.90 -3.18 20.18
N LYS A 98 16.79 -4.14 20.43
CA LYS A 98 16.44 -5.38 21.15
C LYS A 98 15.99 -5.17 22.61
N LEU A 99 16.19 -3.98 23.18
CA LEU A 99 15.70 -3.62 24.51
C LEU A 99 14.26 -3.10 24.48
N ASP A 100 13.74 -2.72 23.30
CA ASP A 100 12.37 -2.25 23.16
C ASP A 100 11.37 -3.39 23.32
N THR A 101 10.32 -3.14 24.10
CA THR A 101 9.25 -4.10 24.33
C THR A 101 8.18 -3.99 23.25
N GLY A 102 8.11 -4.99 22.38
CA GLY A 102 7.10 -5.10 21.34
C GLY A 102 5.85 -5.88 21.78
N ILE A 103 4.69 -5.42 21.35
CA ILE A 103 3.39 -6.06 21.53
C ILE A 103 3.07 -6.85 20.25
N CYS A 104 2.97 -8.17 20.34
CA CYS A 104 2.61 -9.03 19.21
C CYS A 104 1.09 -9.23 19.13
N LEU A 105 0.50 -8.84 18.00
CA LEU A 105 -0.92 -9.00 17.67
C LEU A 105 -1.10 -9.86 16.41
N VAL A 106 -0.19 -10.83 16.22
CA VAL A 106 -0.30 -11.86 15.18
C VAL A 106 -1.23 -12.96 15.67
N HIS A 107 -2.25 -13.30 14.90
CA HIS A 107 -3.34 -14.18 15.35
C HIS A 107 -2.86 -15.58 15.74
N SER A 108 -1.88 -16.13 15.02
CA SER A 108 -1.26 -17.43 15.30
C SER A 108 -0.24 -17.40 16.45
N CYS A 109 0.05 -16.24 17.03
CA CYS A 109 1.00 -16.14 18.12
C CYS A 109 0.35 -16.64 19.42
N GLY A 110 0.64 -17.88 19.79
CA GLY A 110 0.18 -18.55 21.02
C GLY A 110 0.62 -17.90 22.35
N ARG A 111 1.28 -16.74 22.31
CA ARG A 111 1.42 -15.83 23.47
C ARG A 111 0.21 -14.90 23.54
N SER A 112 -0.97 -15.47 23.37
CA SER A 112 -2.24 -14.77 23.24
C SER A 112 -2.41 -13.77 24.38
N PHE A 113 -2.53 -12.50 24.01
CA PHE A 113 -3.09 -11.48 24.89
C PHE A 113 -4.47 -11.98 25.34
N ASP A 114 -4.65 -12.18 26.64
CA ASP A 114 -5.97 -12.26 27.24
C ASP A 114 -6.77 -11.02 26.82
N SER A 115 -8.04 -11.22 26.46
CA SER A 115 -9.01 -10.28 25.86
C SER A 115 -9.27 -8.96 26.63
N ASN A 116 -8.47 -8.60 27.63
CA ASN A 116 -8.54 -7.31 28.31
C ASN A 116 -7.59 -6.29 27.65
N VAL A 117 -8.02 -5.86 26.47
CA VAL A 117 -7.34 -5.10 25.41
C VAL A 117 -6.50 -3.87 25.83
N LEU A 118 -6.59 -3.33 27.05
CA LEU A 118 -5.86 -2.11 27.43
C LEU A 118 -5.35 -2.04 28.88
N LYS A 119 -5.51 -3.08 29.72
CA LYS A 119 -5.13 -3.01 31.15
C LYS A 119 -3.74 -3.57 31.49
N CYS A 120 -3.11 -4.32 30.60
CA CYS A 120 -1.85 -4.98 30.91
C CYS A 120 -0.60 -4.09 30.78
N HIS A 121 -0.75 -2.80 30.44
CA HIS A 121 0.38 -1.87 30.43
C HIS A 121 0.67 -1.22 31.80
N GLU A 122 -0.12 -1.49 32.84
CA GLU A 122 0.22 -1.11 34.23
C GLU A 122 0.85 -2.26 35.03
N SER A 123 0.63 -3.54 34.68
CA SER A 123 1.02 -4.68 35.52
C SER A 123 2.37 -5.32 35.18
N VAL A 124 3.10 -4.85 34.14
CA VAL A 124 4.43 -5.41 33.79
C VAL A 124 5.53 -5.05 34.81
N LEU A 125 5.22 -4.26 35.84
CA LEU A 125 6.19 -3.96 36.89
C LEU A 125 6.49 -5.15 37.84
N ASN A 126 5.73 -6.25 37.81
CA ASN A 126 5.83 -7.27 38.87
C ASN A 126 5.90 -8.74 38.43
N THR A 127 6.65 -9.08 37.37
CA THR A 127 7.17 -10.47 37.28
C THR A 127 8.50 -10.54 36.56
N SER A 128 9.53 -10.81 37.35
CA SER A 128 10.92 -11.08 36.99
C SER A 128 11.09 -12.40 36.21
N ILE A 129 10.65 -12.44 34.95
CA ILE A 129 11.15 -13.42 33.97
C ILE A 129 11.26 -12.69 32.64
N GLN A 130 12.49 -12.38 32.20
CA GLN A 130 12.75 -11.92 30.84
C GLN A 130 12.43 -13.06 29.87
N SER A 131 11.16 -13.19 29.48
CA SER A 131 10.79 -14.11 28.42
C SER A 131 11.28 -13.51 27.10
N GLU A 132 12.24 -14.18 26.47
CA GLU A 132 12.72 -13.85 25.13
C GLU A 132 11.57 -13.46 24.17
N PRO A 133 11.69 -12.40 23.35
CA PRO A 133 10.63 -11.96 22.45
C PRO A 133 10.20 -13.07 21.48
N CYS A 134 8.92 -13.09 21.08
CA CYS A 134 8.45 -14.06 20.08
C CYS A 134 9.11 -13.82 18.72
N LYS A 135 9.05 -14.81 17.82
CA LYS A 135 9.63 -14.71 16.47
C LYS A 135 9.13 -13.48 15.69
N HIS A 136 7.85 -13.10 15.87
CA HIS A 136 7.25 -11.95 15.20
C HIS A 136 7.80 -10.61 15.69
N VAL A 137 8.07 -10.48 16.99
CA VAL A 137 8.73 -9.29 17.55
C VAL A 137 10.19 -9.24 17.12
N ARG A 138 10.88 -10.40 17.16
CA ARG A 138 12.28 -10.50 16.74
C ARG A 138 12.48 -10.06 15.29
N SER A 139 11.61 -10.50 14.38
CA SER A 139 11.72 -10.15 12.96
C SER A 139 11.52 -8.65 12.68
N CYS A 140 10.95 -7.89 13.61
CA CYS A 140 10.84 -6.44 13.48
C CYS A 140 12.18 -5.73 13.65
N PHE A 141 13.08 -6.24 14.49
CA PHE A 141 14.39 -5.60 14.75
C PHE A 141 15.28 -5.54 13.51
N ASP A 142 15.14 -6.52 12.61
CA ASP A 142 15.90 -6.60 11.36
C ASP A 142 15.13 -6.01 10.16
N CYS A 143 13.93 -5.46 10.39
CA CYS A 143 13.08 -4.91 9.34
C CYS A 143 13.67 -3.62 8.76
N ASN A 144 13.97 -3.65 7.46
CA ASN A 144 14.50 -2.51 6.70
C ASN A 144 13.54 -2.03 5.59
N THR A 145 12.32 -2.55 5.57
CA THR A 145 11.27 -2.20 4.63
C THR A 145 10.28 -1.26 5.30
N ILE A 146 9.76 -0.32 4.51
CA ILE A 146 8.75 0.62 4.95
C ILE A 146 7.62 0.67 3.94
N GLY A 147 6.39 0.72 4.44
CA GLY A 147 5.18 0.79 3.63
C GLY A 147 5.16 2.03 2.76
N VAL A 148 4.60 1.91 1.57
CA VAL A 148 4.45 3.01 0.63
C VAL A 148 3.02 3.52 0.69
N SER A 149 2.83 4.77 1.13
CA SER A 149 1.50 5.41 1.10
C SER A 149 0.99 5.54 -0.33
N LEU A 150 -0.23 5.08 -0.57
CA LEU A 150 -0.88 5.16 -1.87
C LEU A 150 -1.86 6.33 -1.95
N LYS A 151 -2.07 6.82 -3.17
CA LYS A 151 -3.05 7.85 -3.50
C LYS A 151 -4.24 7.22 -4.20
N ILE A 152 -5.42 7.79 -3.96
CA ILE A 152 -6.66 7.47 -4.68
C ILE A 152 -7.04 8.70 -5.48
N ASP A 153 -7.19 8.54 -6.79
CA ASP A 153 -7.79 9.54 -7.66
C ASP A 153 -9.32 9.45 -7.54
N GLN A 154 -9.95 10.59 -7.26
CA GLN A 154 -11.40 10.66 -7.08
C GLN A 154 -12.16 10.23 -8.35
N GLN A 155 -11.69 10.62 -9.53
CA GLN A 155 -12.34 10.26 -10.79
C GLN A 155 -12.30 8.76 -11.03
N VAL A 156 -11.17 8.14 -10.67
CA VAL A 156 -11.03 6.69 -10.71
C VAL A 156 -12.00 6.04 -9.74
N LEU A 157 -12.07 6.48 -8.48
CA LEU A 157 -13.03 5.95 -7.50
C LEU A 157 -14.50 6.09 -7.96
N GLU A 158 -14.87 7.24 -8.53
CA GLU A 158 -16.23 7.48 -9.03
C GLU A 158 -16.59 6.58 -10.22
N SER A 159 -15.60 6.14 -11.00
CA SER A 159 -15.82 5.20 -12.11
C SER A 159 -16.15 3.78 -11.68
N PHE A 160 -15.97 3.43 -10.40
CA PHE A 160 -16.23 2.07 -9.92
C PHE A 160 -17.73 1.76 -9.91
N ARG A 161 -18.12 0.57 -10.37
CA ARG A 161 -19.50 0.08 -10.29
C ARG A 161 -19.81 -0.48 -8.89
N VAL A 162 -19.78 0.38 -7.87
CA VAL A 162 -20.09 0.04 -6.48
C VAL A 162 -21.05 1.07 -5.88
N PRO A 163 -21.78 0.73 -4.79
CA PRO A 163 -22.71 1.67 -4.15
C PRO A 163 -22.03 3.01 -3.79
N GLN A 164 -22.76 4.12 -3.95
CA GLN A 164 -22.23 5.45 -3.66
C GLN A 164 -21.80 5.61 -2.20
N THR A 165 -22.49 4.91 -1.28
CA THR A 165 -22.15 4.85 0.15
C THR A 165 -20.72 4.34 0.38
N VAL A 166 -20.31 3.29 -0.34
CA VAL A 166 -18.96 2.72 -0.27
C VAL A 166 -17.93 3.71 -0.82
N LYS A 167 -18.22 4.37 -1.95
CA LYS A 167 -17.33 5.39 -2.52
C LYS A 167 -17.12 6.57 -1.56
N GLN A 168 -18.20 7.08 -0.97
CA GLN A 168 -18.14 8.17 0.00
C GLN A 168 -17.34 7.78 1.24
N GLU A 169 -17.52 6.55 1.75
CA GLU A 169 -16.73 6.05 2.88
C GLU A 169 -15.24 5.96 2.54
N VAL A 170 -14.88 5.41 1.37
CA VAL A 170 -13.48 5.36 0.91
C VAL A 170 -12.88 6.77 0.80
N TRP A 171 -13.60 7.68 0.14
CA TRP A 171 -13.13 9.05 -0.06
C TRP A 171 -12.95 9.81 1.26
N SER A 172 -13.95 9.75 2.14
CA SER A 172 -13.91 10.39 3.47
C SER A 172 -12.74 9.89 4.31
N ASN A 173 -12.49 8.58 4.32
CA ASN A 173 -11.35 8.02 5.05
C ASN A 173 -9.99 8.36 4.41
N PHE A 174 -9.94 8.53 3.08
CA PHE A 174 -8.72 8.87 2.36
C PHE A 174 -8.31 10.34 2.55
N ILE A 175 -9.26 11.28 2.54
CA ILE A 175 -8.96 12.72 2.66
C ILE A 175 -8.53 13.12 4.08
N ASP A 176 -8.74 12.27 5.08
CA ASP A 176 -8.20 12.47 6.43
C ASP A 176 -6.66 12.45 6.40
N LYS A 177 -6.05 13.64 6.37
CA LYS A 177 -4.61 13.84 6.19
C LYS A 177 -3.77 13.47 7.41
N LYS A 178 -4.36 13.07 8.54
CA LYS A 178 -3.60 12.82 9.78
C LYS A 178 -2.64 11.64 9.65
N LYS A 179 -3.01 10.61 8.88
CA LYS A 179 -2.23 9.37 8.70
C LYS A 179 -2.51 8.78 7.32
N PRO A 180 -1.55 8.06 6.70
CA PRO A 180 -1.82 7.34 5.45
C PRO A 180 -2.99 6.37 5.60
N TYR A 181 -4.06 6.58 4.82
CA TYR A 181 -5.23 5.70 4.81
C TYR A 181 -4.89 4.31 4.25
N LEU A 182 -4.06 4.27 3.21
CA LEU A 182 -3.70 3.05 2.49
C LEU A 182 -2.19 3.01 2.23
N GLN A 183 -1.59 1.85 2.50
CA GLN A 183 -0.17 1.60 2.28
C GLN A 183 0.05 0.25 1.58
N ARG A 184 0.93 0.20 0.58
CA ARG A 184 1.43 -1.06 0.02
C ARG A 184 2.59 -1.53 0.89
N VAL A 185 2.49 -2.75 1.43
CA VAL A 185 3.51 -3.34 2.32
C VAL A 185 4.24 -4.53 1.70
N SER A 186 3.67 -5.13 0.66
CA SER A 186 4.32 -6.12 -0.22
C SER A 186 3.74 -6.07 -1.63
N GLU A 187 4.16 -6.98 -2.51
CA GLU A 187 3.74 -7.05 -3.91
C GLU A 187 2.20 -7.05 -4.03
N ASN A 188 1.53 -8.01 -3.41
CA ASN A 188 0.07 -8.14 -3.43
C ASN A 188 -0.60 -7.77 -2.10
N ILE A 189 0.15 -7.22 -1.14
CA ILE A 189 -0.32 -7.01 0.23
C ILE A 189 -0.36 -5.52 0.57
N PHE A 190 -1.52 -5.11 1.05
CA PHE A 190 -1.86 -3.76 1.42
C PHE A 190 -2.28 -3.72 2.87
N VAL A 191 -2.03 -2.59 3.51
CA VAL A 191 -2.55 -2.27 4.83
C VAL A 191 -3.45 -1.05 4.71
N VAL A 192 -4.69 -1.22 5.15
CA VAL A 192 -5.72 -0.18 5.13
C VAL A 192 -6.06 0.20 6.57
N ARG A 193 -6.14 1.50 6.83
CA ARG A 193 -6.64 2.01 8.10
C ARG A 193 -8.14 1.73 8.21
N CYS A 194 -8.56 1.31 9.40
CA CYS A 194 -9.92 0.91 9.71
C CYS A 194 -10.36 1.51 11.06
N LYS A 195 -11.64 1.38 11.38
CA LYS A 195 -12.18 1.58 12.72
C LYS A 195 -11.50 0.60 13.69
N ILE A 196 -11.16 1.07 14.88
CA ILE A 196 -10.63 0.23 15.95
C ILE A 196 -11.75 -0.69 16.43
N THR A 197 -11.49 -2.00 16.47
CA THR A 197 -12.40 -3.00 17.02
C THR A 197 -11.62 -3.95 17.94
N THR A 198 -12.32 -4.85 18.64
CA THR A 198 -11.65 -5.90 19.44
C THR A 198 -10.81 -6.83 18.58
N GLN A 199 -11.21 -7.09 17.32
CA GLN A 199 -10.44 -7.86 16.35
C GLN A 199 -9.28 -7.06 15.75
N ASN A 200 -9.42 -5.73 15.65
CA ASN A 200 -8.45 -4.84 15.01
C ASN A 200 -8.06 -3.69 15.96
N PRO A 201 -7.36 -3.98 17.06
CA PRO A 201 -7.10 -3.01 18.12
C PRO A 201 -6.19 -1.85 17.69
N LEU A 202 -5.37 -2.03 16.65
CA LEU A 202 -4.54 -0.96 16.09
C LEU A 202 -5.25 -0.12 15.02
N GLY A 203 -6.47 -0.49 14.61
CA GLY A 203 -7.19 0.19 13.52
C GLY A 203 -6.55 0.01 12.15
N TYR A 204 -5.95 -1.16 11.90
CA TYR A 204 -5.38 -1.53 10.59
C TYR A 204 -5.80 -2.93 10.19
N LEU A 205 -5.83 -3.18 8.89
CA LEU A 205 -6.22 -4.45 8.27
C LEU A 205 -5.29 -4.79 7.12
N HIS A 206 -5.04 -6.08 6.92
CA HIS A 206 -4.46 -6.56 5.67
C HIS A 206 -5.53 -6.71 4.59
N CYS A 207 -5.17 -6.32 3.37
CA CYS A 207 -5.88 -6.61 2.14
C CYS A 207 -4.90 -7.27 1.16
N ILE A 208 -5.29 -8.38 0.57
CA ILE A 208 -4.50 -9.14 -0.39
C ILE A 208 -5.23 -9.07 -1.73
N ILE A 209 -4.54 -8.64 -2.79
CA ILE A 209 -5.10 -8.45 -4.13
C ILE A 209 -4.29 -9.28 -5.13
N GLY A 210 -4.92 -10.14 -5.92
CA GLY A 210 -4.27 -11.01 -6.91
C GLY A 210 -4.83 -12.43 -6.84
N LYS A 211 -3.95 -13.43 -6.77
CA LYS A 211 -4.33 -14.86 -6.77
C LYS A 211 -5.36 -15.24 -5.70
N TYR A 212 -5.28 -14.64 -4.51
CA TYR A 212 -6.14 -14.95 -3.37
C TYR A 212 -6.76 -13.69 -2.78
N ASN A 213 -7.60 -13.00 -3.57
CA ASN A 213 -8.26 -11.77 -3.15
C ASN A 213 -8.90 -11.95 -1.76
N ARG A 214 -8.51 -11.11 -0.80
CA ARG A 214 -9.00 -11.21 0.58
C ARG A 214 -8.87 -9.88 1.32
N CYS A 215 -9.97 -9.37 1.90
CA CYS A 215 -9.87 -8.41 3.01
C CYS A 215 -10.19 -9.14 4.31
N PHE A 216 -9.36 -8.98 5.33
CA PHE A 216 -9.60 -9.59 6.65
C PHE A 216 -10.56 -8.79 7.54
N CYS A 217 -11.41 -8.00 6.91
CA CYS A 217 -12.35 -7.09 7.55
C CYS A 217 -13.79 -7.39 7.21
N CYS A 218 -14.01 -8.19 6.17
CA CYS A 218 -15.30 -8.57 5.65
C CYS A 218 -15.26 -10.10 5.53
N THR A 219 -16.21 -10.81 6.16
CA THR A 219 -16.44 -12.25 5.91
C THR A 219 -17.02 -12.49 4.52
N THR A 220 -17.32 -11.40 3.80
CA THR A 220 -17.86 -11.43 2.46
C THR A 220 -16.90 -12.07 1.46
N THR A 221 -17.37 -13.14 0.84
CA THR A 221 -16.84 -13.66 -0.43
C THR A 221 -16.75 -12.51 -1.42
N LEU A 222 -15.53 -12.18 -1.88
CA LEU A 222 -15.32 -11.15 -2.88
C LEU A 222 -15.89 -11.65 -4.20
N VAL A 223 -17.06 -11.12 -4.55
CA VAL A 223 -17.77 -11.48 -5.78
C VAL A 223 -17.15 -10.71 -6.96
N THR A 224 -16.96 -11.39 -8.08
CA THR A 224 -16.51 -10.77 -9.34
C THR A 224 -17.64 -9.93 -9.94
N VAL A 225 -17.32 -8.88 -10.69
CA VAL A 225 -18.34 -7.98 -11.28
C VAL A 225 -19.40 -8.72 -12.10
N ASP A 226 -19.00 -9.78 -12.79
CA ASP A 226 -19.90 -10.59 -13.63
C ASP A 226 -20.97 -11.35 -12.83
N GLN A 227 -20.79 -11.45 -11.51
CA GLN A 227 -21.75 -12.07 -10.58
C GLN A 227 -22.60 -11.02 -9.85
N MET A 228 -22.38 -9.71 -10.08
CA MET A 228 -23.10 -8.63 -9.41
C MET A 228 -24.56 -8.51 -9.82
N ASP A 229 -24.88 -8.80 -11.08
CA ASP A 229 -26.26 -8.71 -11.61
C ASP A 229 -27.20 -9.77 -11.01
N GLN A 230 -26.64 -10.78 -10.33
CA GLN A 230 -27.38 -11.88 -9.70
C GLN A 230 -27.56 -11.71 -8.20
N ILE A 231 -27.10 -10.58 -7.63
CA ILE A 231 -27.05 -10.38 -6.18
C ILE A 231 -28.15 -9.42 -5.69
N PRO A 232 -28.97 -9.85 -4.71
CA PRO A 232 -30.10 -9.05 -4.22
C PRO A 232 -29.72 -7.86 -3.33
N ASP A 233 -28.55 -7.85 -2.66
CA ASP A 233 -28.09 -6.72 -1.83
C ASP A 233 -26.59 -6.43 -2.02
N LEU A 234 -26.29 -5.46 -2.89
CA LEU A 234 -24.94 -5.02 -3.24
C LEU A 234 -24.13 -4.49 -2.03
N ASN A 235 -24.77 -4.00 -0.96
CA ASN A 235 -24.05 -3.40 0.16
C ASN A 235 -23.29 -4.42 1.00
N THR A 236 -23.73 -5.68 1.00
CA THR A 236 -23.04 -6.76 1.74
C THR A 236 -21.77 -7.24 1.02
N TYR A 237 -21.62 -6.94 -0.28
CA TYR A 237 -20.55 -7.49 -1.12
C TYR A 237 -19.34 -6.58 -1.31
N PHE A 238 -19.50 -5.26 -1.16
CA PHE A 238 -18.42 -4.30 -1.38
C PHE A 238 -17.83 -3.78 -0.10
N CYS A 239 -16.71 -4.41 0.26
CA CYS A 239 -15.91 -3.97 1.36
C CYS A 239 -15.14 -2.67 1.02
N CYS A 240 -15.38 -1.57 1.73
CA CYS A 240 -14.74 -0.27 1.45
C CYS A 240 -13.20 -0.35 1.43
N HIS A 241 -12.59 -1.16 2.29
CA HIS A 241 -11.13 -1.39 2.32
C HIS A 241 -10.60 -2.05 1.04
N TYR A 242 -11.35 -3.02 0.49
CA TYR A 242 -10.98 -3.68 -0.76
C TYR A 242 -11.11 -2.72 -1.95
N ILE A 243 -12.21 -1.95 -1.99
CA ILE A 243 -12.41 -0.91 -3.00
C ILE A 243 -11.34 0.18 -2.92
N ALA A 244 -10.90 0.57 -1.72
CA ALA A 244 -9.78 1.49 -1.56
C ALA A 244 -8.49 0.96 -2.20
N CYS A 245 -8.17 -0.33 -2.01
CA CYS A 245 -7.00 -0.96 -2.62
C CYS A 245 -7.08 -0.95 -4.15
N LEU A 246 -8.22 -1.38 -4.70
CA LEU A 246 -8.42 -1.40 -6.15
C LEU A 246 -8.40 -0.01 -6.76
N SER A 247 -9.03 0.96 -6.10
CA SER A 247 -9.05 2.35 -6.55
C SER A 247 -7.62 2.92 -6.60
N ALA A 248 -6.78 2.60 -5.60
CA ALA A 248 -5.39 3.04 -5.58
C ALA A 248 -4.52 2.37 -6.65
N ILE A 249 -4.74 1.09 -6.94
CA ILE A 249 -4.09 0.39 -8.05
C ILE A 249 -4.49 1.08 -9.36
N ALA A 250 -5.79 1.24 -9.61
CA ALA A 250 -6.34 1.87 -10.81
C ALA A 250 -5.91 3.34 -10.98
N SER A 251 -5.62 4.04 -9.87
CA SER A 251 -5.11 5.42 -9.88
C SER A 251 -3.67 5.55 -10.37
N SER A 252 -2.94 4.43 -10.57
CA SER A 252 -1.54 4.43 -10.98
C SER A 252 -1.29 3.47 -12.12
N ARG A 253 -1.00 4.00 -13.31
CA ARG A 253 -0.66 3.20 -14.50
C ARG A 253 0.46 2.20 -14.26
N TYR A 254 1.45 2.57 -13.45
CA TYR A 254 2.53 1.67 -13.05
C TYR A 254 2.01 0.46 -12.26
N MET A 255 1.12 0.69 -11.30
CA MET A 255 0.54 -0.37 -10.47
C MET A 255 -0.34 -1.29 -11.32
N VAL A 256 -1.15 -0.74 -12.22
CA VAL A 256 -1.96 -1.54 -13.16
C VAL A 256 -1.07 -2.48 -13.96
N GLN A 257 -0.02 -1.95 -14.61
CA GLN A 257 0.91 -2.76 -15.40
C GLN A 257 1.66 -3.81 -14.58
N ASP A 258 2.03 -3.48 -13.33
CA ASP A 258 2.68 -4.40 -12.39
C ASP A 258 1.76 -5.57 -12.04
N PHE A 259 0.48 -5.29 -11.75
CA PHE A 259 -0.53 -6.30 -11.40
C PHE A 259 -0.93 -7.17 -12.60
N GLU A 260 -1.10 -6.58 -13.78
CA GLU A 260 -1.42 -7.33 -15.01
C GLU A 260 -0.33 -8.33 -15.39
N LYS A 261 0.94 -7.95 -15.21
CA LYS A 261 2.09 -8.80 -15.56
C LYS A 261 2.36 -9.91 -14.55
N ASN A 262 2.20 -9.63 -13.25
CA ASN A 262 2.77 -10.47 -12.21
C ASN A 262 1.74 -11.27 -11.40
N LEU A 263 0.45 -10.88 -11.39
CA LEU A 263 -0.51 -11.41 -10.41
C LEU A 263 -1.72 -12.15 -10.99
N ASN A 264 -1.77 -12.33 -12.32
CA ASN A 264 -2.81 -13.04 -13.10
C ASN A 264 -4.24 -12.54 -12.79
N PRO A 265 -4.88 -11.76 -13.69
CA PRO A 265 -6.01 -10.91 -13.36
C PRO A 265 -7.32 -11.71 -13.23
N PHE A 266 -7.55 -12.37 -12.09
CA PHE A 266 -8.92 -12.70 -11.66
C PHE A 266 -9.66 -11.46 -11.12
N VAL A 267 -8.96 -10.34 -10.99
CA VAL A 267 -9.55 -9.01 -10.90
C VAL A 267 -9.19 -8.30 -12.19
N SER A 268 -10.05 -8.41 -13.20
CA SER A 268 -10.02 -7.43 -14.27
C SER A 268 -10.46 -6.11 -13.62
N ILE A 269 -9.48 -5.29 -13.24
CA ILE A 269 -9.71 -3.92 -12.76
C ILE A 269 -10.48 -3.15 -13.85
N SER A 270 -10.30 -3.54 -15.11
CA SER A 270 -11.12 -3.17 -16.28
C SER A 270 -12.61 -3.51 -16.15
N THR A 271 -13.00 -4.55 -15.39
CA THR A 271 -14.42 -4.86 -15.13
C THR A 271 -15.00 -3.97 -14.03
N LEU A 272 -14.16 -3.45 -13.12
CA LEU A 272 -14.59 -2.61 -12.01
C LEU A 272 -14.58 -1.11 -12.34
N SER A 273 -13.65 -0.65 -13.19
CA SER A 273 -13.50 0.75 -13.60
C SER A 273 -13.65 0.91 -15.11
N ALA A 274 -14.67 1.67 -15.54
CA ALA A 274 -14.84 2.05 -16.95
C ALA A 274 -13.68 2.93 -17.49
N THR A 275 -12.89 3.54 -16.59
CA THR A 275 -11.81 4.47 -16.97
C THR A 275 -10.53 3.76 -17.42
N ILE A 276 -10.32 2.51 -17.04
CA ILE A 276 -9.18 1.73 -17.58
C ILE A 276 -9.36 1.53 -19.10
N VAL A 277 -10.59 1.26 -19.53
CA VAL A 277 -10.96 1.20 -20.95
C VAL A 277 -10.75 2.56 -21.66
N GLN A 278 -10.95 3.69 -20.96
CA GLN A 278 -10.69 5.01 -21.53
C GLN A 278 -9.20 5.36 -21.62
N LEU A 279 -8.34 4.82 -20.75
CA LEU A 279 -6.89 5.02 -20.81
C LEU A 279 -6.25 4.29 -22.00
N ASP A 280 -6.80 3.13 -22.38
CA ASP A 280 -6.45 2.42 -23.60
C ASP A 280 -6.95 3.16 -24.85
N ASN A 281 -8.18 3.69 -24.81
CA ASN A 281 -8.76 4.44 -25.93
C ASN A 281 -8.15 5.83 -26.16
N LEU A 282 -7.43 6.39 -25.18
CA LEU A 282 -6.71 7.66 -25.34
C LEU A 282 -5.37 7.51 -26.10
N GLN A 283 -4.88 6.29 -26.35
CA GLN A 283 -3.73 6.06 -27.22
C GLN A 283 -4.11 5.85 -28.70
N SER A 284 -5.37 5.56 -29.00
CA SER A 284 -5.82 5.29 -30.37
C SER A 284 -6.18 6.54 -31.18
N ASN A 285 -6.46 7.68 -30.52
CA ASN A 285 -7.02 8.87 -31.18
C ASN A 285 -6.05 10.07 -31.29
N LYS A 286 -4.73 9.83 -31.35
CA LYS A 286 -3.73 10.91 -31.59
C LYS A 286 -2.76 10.63 -32.74
N ILE A 287 -3.23 9.91 -33.76
CA ILE A 287 -2.62 9.91 -35.09
C ILE A 287 -3.77 10.11 -36.07
N PHE A 288 -3.60 11.03 -37.03
CA PHE A 288 -4.61 11.63 -37.91
C PHE A 288 -5.35 12.84 -37.32
N LEU A 289 -4.62 13.95 -37.21
CA LEU A 289 -4.83 15.16 -38.03
C LEU A 289 -3.55 16.00 -38.01
#